data_AF-X1Q4E4-F1
#
_entry.id   AF-X1Q4E4-F1
#
_cell.length_a   1.000
_cell.length_b   1.000
_cell.length_c   1.000
_cell.angle_alpha   90.00
_cell.angle_beta   90.00
_cell.angle_gamma   90.00
#
_symmetry.space_group_name_H-M   'P 1'
#
loop_
_entity.id
_entity.type
_entity.pdbx_description
1 polymer ?
#
loop_
_entity_poly.entity_id
_entity_poly.type
_entity_poly.pdbx_seq_one_letter_code
_entity_poly.pdbx_strand_id
1 'polypeptide(L)'
;MSFGFGSKLDSDFTNELKGFVPESSYYDKYYGKNGWRAMTLISLAIGQGELATTPLQMANMVTVIANRGFYYIPHIVKSIER
;
A
#
# COMPACT_ATOMS: atom_id res chain seq x y z
N MET A 1 8.68 8.86 -4.30
CA MET A 1 8.06 7.90 -5.25
C MET A 1 7.47 6.78 -4.40
N SER A 2 6.15 6.69 -4.30
CA SER A 2 5.46 5.74 -3.41
C SER A 2 4.53 4.86 -4.24
N PHE A 3 4.50 3.56 -3.96
CA PHE A 3 3.68 2.57 -4.69
C PHE A 3 2.17 2.64 -4.36
N GLY A 4 1.75 3.53 -3.47
CA GLY A 4 0.35 3.72 -3.09
C GLY A 4 -0.15 2.80 -1.98
N PHE A 5 0.75 2.11 -1.27
CA PHE A 5 0.40 1.34 -0.07
C PHE A 5 0.07 2.25 1.11
N GLY A 6 -0.94 1.87 1.91
CA GLY A 6 -1.35 2.61 3.12
C GLY A 6 -2.27 3.81 2.84
N SER A 7 -2.49 4.15 1.57
CA SER A 7 -3.43 5.17 1.12
C SER A 7 -4.44 4.59 0.13
N LYS A 8 -5.54 5.31 -0.08
CA LYS A 8 -6.41 5.07 -1.25
C LYS A 8 -5.65 5.49 -2.51
N LEU A 9 -5.92 4.81 -3.63
CA LEU A 9 -5.36 5.11 -4.95
C LEU A 9 -6.21 6.13 -5.72
N ASP A 10 -7.37 6.49 -5.17
CA ASP A 10 -8.35 7.44 -5.74
C ASP A 10 -8.85 6.99 -7.13
N SER A 11 -9.06 5.67 -7.24
CA SER A 11 -9.62 5.02 -8.41
C SER A 11 -11.13 5.24 -8.51
N ASP A 12 -11.75 4.79 -9.60
CA ASP A 12 -13.20 4.80 -9.81
C ASP A 12 -13.97 3.77 -8.96
N PHE A 13 -13.27 3.04 -8.07
CA PHE A 13 -13.86 2.20 -7.04
C PHE A 13 -14.40 3.01 -5.84
N THR A 14 -15.68 2.85 -5.53
CA THR A 14 -16.31 3.51 -4.37
C THR A 14 -15.91 2.90 -3.02
N ASN A 15 -15.63 1.59 -2.99
CA ASN A 15 -15.32 0.83 -1.78
C ASN A 15 -13.81 0.53 -1.64
N GLU A 16 -12.97 1.51 -1.93
CA GLU A 16 -11.53 1.34 -1.78
C GLU A 16 -11.10 1.34 -0.31
N LEU A 17 -10.38 0.29 0.09
CA LEU A 17 -9.72 0.20 1.38
C LEU A 17 -8.27 0.70 1.25
N LYS A 18 -7.81 1.49 2.22
CA LYS A 18 -6.45 2.05 2.22
C LYS A 18 -5.35 1.03 2.56
N GLY A 19 -5.71 -0.18 2.99
CA GLY A 19 -4.77 -1.13 3.58
C GLY A 19 -4.22 -0.63 4.92
N PHE A 20 -3.07 -1.16 5.33
CA PHE A 20 -2.37 -0.73 6.53
C PHE A 20 -0.86 -0.95 6.34
N VAL A 21 -0.11 0.16 6.41
CA VAL A 21 1.35 0.16 6.48
C VAL A 21 1.71 0.71 7.85
N PRO A 22 2.28 -0.11 8.75
CA PRO A 22 2.52 0.32 10.11
C PRO A 22 3.71 1.29 10.18
N GLU A 23 3.56 2.36 10.96
CA GLU A 23 4.62 3.32 11.28
C GLU A 23 5.34 2.96 12.59
N SER A 24 6.50 3.56 12.86
CA SER A 24 7.23 3.37 14.13
C SER A 24 6.38 3.62 15.36
N SER A 25 5.52 4.65 15.30
CA SER A 25 4.58 5.01 16.34
C SER A 25 3.59 3.88 16.70
N TYR A 26 3.20 3.05 15.72
CA TYR A 26 2.31 1.91 15.95
C TYR A 26 2.97 0.86 16.84
N TYR A 27 4.23 0.51 16.53
CA TYR A 27 4.97 -0.49 17.29
C TYR A 27 5.36 0.02 18.68
N ASP A 28 5.73 1.30 18.79
CA ASP A 28 6.02 1.88 20.11
C ASP A 28 4.77 1.95 21.00
N LYS A 29 3.58 2.11 20.41
CA LYS A 29 2.31 2.06 21.13
C LYS A 29 1.95 0.64 21.56
N TYR A 30 2.15 -0.36 20.69
CA TYR A 30 1.71 -1.74 20.95
C TYR A 30 2.71 -2.53 21.81
N TYR A 31 4.00 -2.37 21.55
CA TYR A 31 5.09 -3.10 22.23
C TYR A 31 5.85 -2.27 23.28
N GLY A 32 5.47 -1.00 23.46
CA GLY A 32 6.15 -0.07 24.37
C GLY A 32 7.38 0.59 23.74
N LYS A 33 8.09 1.41 24.54
CA LYS A 33 9.24 2.19 24.05
C LYS A 33 10.30 1.30 23.41
N ASN A 34 10.75 1.66 22.21
CA ASN A 34 11.68 0.88 21.37
C ASN A 34 11.06 -0.44 20.89
N GLY A 35 9.76 -0.42 20.58
CA GLY A 35 9.01 -1.54 20.01
C GLY A 35 9.30 -1.72 18.52
N TRP A 36 9.66 -0.64 17.83
CA TRP A 36 10.17 -0.68 16.46
C TRP A 36 11.59 -1.27 16.42
N ARG A 37 11.70 -2.55 16.05
CA ARG A 37 12.98 -3.31 16.10
C ARG A 37 13.29 -3.96 14.76
N ALA A 38 14.52 -4.43 14.61
CA ALA A 38 14.98 -5.11 13.39
C ALA A 38 14.09 -6.31 13.01
N MET A 39 13.60 -7.09 13.98
CA MET A 39 12.74 -8.25 13.71
C MET A 39 11.41 -7.87 13.07
N THR A 40 10.74 -6.81 13.56
CA THR A 40 9.47 -6.36 12.99
C THR A 40 9.69 -5.77 11.59
N LEU A 41 10.78 -5.01 11.40
CA LEU A 41 11.20 -4.50 10.10
C LEU A 41 11.47 -5.60 9.06
N ILE A 42 12.20 -6.66 9.44
CA ILE A 42 12.51 -7.78 8.53
C ILE A 42 11.22 -8.48 8.09
N SER A 43 10.27 -8.66 9.01
CA SER A 43 8.95 -9.24 8.69
C SER A 43 8.18 -8.36 7.68
N LEU A 44 8.15 -7.05 7.91
CA LEU A 44 7.49 -6.12 6.98
C LEU A 44 8.13 -6.11 5.59
N ALA A 45 9.46 -6.22 5.51
CA ALA A 45 10.20 -6.20 4.24
C ALA A 45 9.86 -7.38 3.31
N ILE A 46 9.46 -8.51 3.89
CA ILE A 46 9.00 -9.69 3.14
C ILE A 46 7.48 -9.72 2.95
N GLY A 47 6.77 -8.64 3.31
CA GLY A 47 5.32 -8.51 3.18
C GLY A 47 4.53 -9.27 4.25
N GLN A 48 5.12 -9.54 5.41
CA GLN A 48 4.49 -10.25 6.54
C GLN A 48 4.22 -9.30 7.71
N GLY A 49 3.71 -9.87 8.81
CA GLY A 49 3.39 -9.14 10.04
C GLY A 49 2.10 -8.34 9.91
N GLU A 50 2.15 -7.08 10.33
CA GLU A 50 1.01 -6.19 10.40
C GLU A 50 0.76 -5.46 9.07
N LEU A 51 1.53 -5.76 8.02
CA LEU A 51 1.29 -5.20 6.69
C LEU A 51 -0.01 -5.77 6.10
N ALA A 52 -0.94 -4.89 5.75
CA ALA A 52 -2.15 -5.27 5.03
C ALA A 52 -2.27 -4.46 3.74
N THR A 53 -2.48 -5.14 2.62
CA THR A 53 -2.58 -4.50 1.30
C THR A 53 -3.79 -5.02 0.56
N THR A 54 -4.42 -4.18 -0.28
CA THR A 54 -5.48 -4.65 -1.16
C THR A 54 -4.89 -5.29 -2.43
N PRO A 55 -5.59 -6.24 -3.07
CA PRO A 55 -5.17 -6.76 -4.37
C PRO A 55 -4.99 -5.66 -5.44
N LEU A 56 -5.80 -4.58 -5.36
CA LEU A 56 -5.68 -3.43 -6.25
C LEU A 56 -4.35 -2.67 -6.05
N GLN A 57 -3.92 -2.47 -4.79
CA GLN A 57 -2.61 -1.89 -4.48
C GLN A 57 -1.46 -2.76 -5.00
N MET A 58 -1.59 -4.09 -4.92
CA MET A 58 -0.59 -5.03 -5.48
C MET A 58 -0.52 -4.93 -7.01
N ALA A 59 -1.67 -4.90 -7.69
CA ALA A 59 -1.72 -4.71 -9.14
C ALA A 59 -1.11 -3.37 -9.57
N ASN A 60 -1.38 -2.30 -8.82
CA ASN A 60 -0.78 -0.99 -9.05
C ASN A 60 0.75 -1.02 -8.90
N MET A 61 1.28 -1.66 -7.85
CA MET A 61 2.73 -1.83 -7.66
C MET A 61 3.38 -2.49 -8.89
N VAL A 62 2.85 -3.63 -9.34
CA VAL A 62 3.38 -4.34 -10.51
C VAL A 62 3.30 -3.49 -11.77
N THR A 63 2.22 -2.73 -11.94
CA THR A 63 2.02 -1.84 -13.10
C THR A 63 3.04 -0.71 -13.10
N VAL A 64 3.31 -0.08 -11.95
CA VAL A 64 4.34 0.97 -11.82
C VAL A 64 5.73 0.41 -12.14
N ILE A 65 6.04 -0.82 -11.70
CA ILE A 65 7.30 -1.50 -12.04
C ILE A 65 7.39 -1.73 -13.56
N ALA A 66 6.33 -2.28 -14.18
CA ALA A 66 6.27 -2.54 -15.62
C ALA A 66 6.39 -1.23 -16.43
N ASN A 67 5.79 -0.15 -15.93
CA ASN A 67 5.83 1.18 -16.51
C ASN A 67 7.11 1.96 -16.14
N ARG A 68 8.16 1.31 -15.63
CA ARG A 68 9.45 1.95 -15.30
C ARG A 68 9.32 3.17 -14.37
N GLY A 69 8.37 3.13 -13.44
CA GLY A 69 8.10 4.18 -12.48
C GLY A 69 7.03 5.18 -12.88
N PHE A 70 6.48 5.11 -14.10
CA PHE A 70 5.32 5.94 -14.46
C PHE A 70 4.06 5.46 -13.74
N TYR A 71 3.43 6.38 -13.02
CA TYR A 71 2.22 6.14 -12.23
C TYR A 71 0.98 6.62 -12.98
N TYR A 72 -0.02 5.74 -13.07
CA TYR A 72 -1.34 6.06 -13.59
C TYR A 72 -2.37 5.58 -12.58
N ILE A 73 -3.41 6.38 -12.33
CA ILE A 73 -4.50 5.99 -11.45
C ILE A 73 -5.24 4.82 -12.12
N PRO A 74 -5.34 3.65 -11.46
CA PRO A 74 -6.08 2.53 -12.01
C PRO A 74 -7.54 2.93 -12.21
N HIS A 75 -8.14 2.50 -13.31
CA HIS A 75 -9.55 2.77 -13.62
C HIS A 75 -10.17 1.60 -14.37
N ILE A 76 -11.47 1.40 -14.19
CA ILE A 76 -12.29 0.45 -14.95
C ILE A 76 -12.87 1.13 -16.20
N VAL A 77 -13.30 2.39 -16.09
CA VAL A 77 -14.00 3.09 -17.18
C VAL A 77 -13.04 3.40 -18.33
N LYS A 78 -13.24 2.73 -19.48
CA LYS A 78 -12.41 2.94 -20.68
C LYS A 78 -12.78 4.22 -21.45
N SER A 79 -14.06 4.52 -21.57
CA SER A 79 -14.57 5.70 -22.27
C SER A 79 -16.03 5.95 -21.88
N ILE A 80 -16.45 7.22 -21.93
CA ILE A 80 -17.85 7.61 -21.79
C ILE A 80 -18.27 8.19 -23.14
N GLU A 81 -19.20 7.53 -23.81
CA GLU A 81 -19.81 8.03 -25.04
C GLU A 81 -20.79 9.15 -24.68
N ARG A 82 -20.83 10.19 -25.53
CA ARG A 82 -21.69 11.36 -25.34
C ARG A 82 -23.08 11.15 -25.90
#